data_AF-A0A399NLG5-F1
#
_entry.id   AF-A0A399NLG5-F1
#
_cell.length_a   1.000
_cell.length_b   1.000
_cell.length_c   1.000
_cell.angle_alpha   90.00
_cell.angle_beta   90.00
_cell.angle_gamma   90.00
#
_symmetry.space_group_name_H-M   'P 1'
#
loop_
_entity.id
_entity.type
_entity.pdbx_description
1 polymer ?
#
loop_
_entity_poly.entity_id
_entity_poly.type
_entity_poly.pdbx_seq_one_letter_code
_entity_poly.pdbx_strand_id
1 'polypeptide(L)'
;MGMPTASRRALRSFATFVLVTTFAGDMWRDSLSWWGFGAIALAVLVTCITLLARSRPLPRVRVLPIPLLAFTGIAVLSIAWSQYRPESALGVLIQLSTSIAALTLVVLLSWSEIVQGLGRALRIILGLSLAFELFVAVVVRGPVMPFFTDYGPRAPAAFAWTRGELLSGGRIQGVVGNANLLAMVALLGLIVFSLQYAARTVRRRDAVLWILVALLTLTLTGSSTVLVALIMTGVVAALALVARRVGIRGRLVLAGGVAVAA
;
A
#
# COMPACT_ATOMS: atom_id res chain seq x y z
N MET A 1 -27.19 -6.38 -14.94
CA MET A 1 -27.71 -5.02 -14.70
C MET A 1 -26.54 -4.11 -14.37
N GLY A 2 -26.31 -3.04 -15.13
CA GLY A 2 -25.26 -2.07 -14.81
C GLY A 2 -25.63 -1.31 -13.53
N MET A 3 -24.71 -1.22 -12.57
CA MET A 3 -24.94 -0.41 -11.37
C MET A 3 -25.12 1.07 -11.76
N PRO A 4 -26.01 1.81 -11.08
CA PRO A 4 -26.14 3.27 -11.25
C PRO A 4 -24.80 4.00 -11.09
N THR A 5 -24.60 5.10 -11.81
CA THR A 5 -23.34 5.88 -11.82
C THR A 5 -22.92 6.39 -10.44
N ALA A 6 -23.89 6.77 -9.60
CA ALA A 6 -23.65 7.17 -8.21
C ALA A 6 -23.08 6.02 -7.35
N SER A 7 -23.60 4.80 -7.54
CA SER A 7 -23.11 3.59 -6.86
C SER A 7 -21.68 3.25 -7.27
N ARG A 8 -21.33 3.40 -8.56
CA ARG A 8 -19.97 3.15 -9.05
C ARG A 8 -18.95 4.15 -8.47
N ARG A 9 -19.33 5.42 -8.30
CA ARG A 9 -18.47 6.43 -7.67
C ARG A 9 -18.21 6.14 -6.20
N ALA A 10 -19.24 5.73 -5.46
CA ALA A 10 -19.12 5.31 -4.07
C ALA A 10 -18.16 4.12 -3.93
N LEU A 11 -18.30 3.10 -4.78
CA LEU A 11 -17.42 1.93 -4.79
C LEU A 11 -15.96 2.30 -5.08
N ARG A 12 -15.69 3.18 -6.05
CA ARG A 12 -14.33 3.67 -6.34
C ARG A 12 -13.71 4.45 -5.17
N SER A 13 -14.54 5.21 -4.46
CA SER A 13 -14.11 5.98 -3.29
C SER A 13 -13.82 5.04 -2.12
N PHE A 14 -14.69 4.06 -1.88
CA PHE A 14 -14.47 2.99 -0.92
C PHE A 14 -13.17 2.22 -1.21
N ALA A 15 -12.92 1.84 -2.46
CA ALA A 15 -11.67 1.18 -2.83
C ALA A 15 -10.43 2.03 -2.58
N THR A 16 -10.52 3.34 -2.84
CA THR A 16 -9.44 4.27 -2.52
C THR A 16 -9.21 4.32 -1.00
N PHE A 17 -10.28 4.37 -0.20
CA PHE A 17 -10.21 4.34 1.25
C PHE A 17 -9.59 3.04 1.78
N VAL A 18 -10.01 1.88 1.27
CA VAL A 18 -9.42 0.57 1.61
C VAL A 18 -7.92 0.59 1.34
N LEU A 19 -7.50 1.04 0.15
CA LEU A 19 -6.08 1.10 -0.21
C LEU A 19 -5.29 2.09 0.65
N VAL A 20 -5.86 3.25 1.00
CA VAL A 20 -5.23 4.19 1.94
C VAL A 20 -5.03 3.51 3.30
N THR A 21 -6.05 2.85 3.83
CA THR A 21 -5.99 2.13 5.10
C THR A 21 -5.00 0.97 5.07
N THR A 22 -4.87 0.26 3.96
CA THR A 22 -3.88 -0.83 3.81
C THR A 22 -2.45 -0.30 3.77
N PHE A 23 -2.17 0.77 3.02
CA PHE A 23 -0.81 1.28 2.84
C PHE A 23 -0.36 2.27 3.93
N ALA A 24 -1.29 2.89 4.63
CA ALA A 24 -1.04 3.85 5.71
C ALA A 24 -1.81 3.47 6.99
N GLY A 25 -1.85 2.18 7.33
CA GLY A 25 -2.53 1.69 8.54
C GLY A 25 -1.98 2.31 9.83
N ASP A 26 -0.67 2.52 9.89
CA ASP A 26 0.00 3.16 11.03
C ASP A 26 -0.51 4.59 11.27
N MET A 27 -0.90 5.33 10.22
CA MET A 27 -1.54 6.65 10.36
C MET A 27 -2.78 6.58 11.25
N TRP A 28 -3.63 5.58 11.04
CA TRP A 28 -4.84 5.38 11.84
C TRP A 28 -4.51 4.95 13.26
N ARG A 29 -3.53 4.07 13.43
CA ARG A 29 -3.11 3.62 14.76
C ARG A 29 -2.52 4.77 15.57
N ASP A 30 -1.64 5.56 14.97
CA ASP A 30 -0.90 6.60 15.67
C ASP A 30 -1.78 7.82 15.98
N SER A 31 -2.86 8.02 15.20
CA SER A 31 -3.87 9.06 15.47
C SER A 31 -5.02 8.60 16.37
N LEU A 32 -5.51 7.36 16.24
CA LEU A 32 -6.76 6.90 16.87
C LEU A 32 -6.59 5.69 17.81
N SER A 33 -5.34 5.30 18.11
CA SER A 33 -4.99 4.07 18.82
C SER A 33 -5.31 2.77 18.05
N TRP A 34 -4.94 1.65 18.66
CA TRP A 34 -5.32 0.31 18.20
C TRP A 34 -6.84 0.12 18.08
N TRP A 35 -7.63 0.72 18.98
CA TRP A 35 -9.08 0.57 18.98
C TRP A 35 -9.74 1.31 17.82
N GLY A 36 -9.30 2.54 17.54
CA GLY A 36 -9.80 3.32 16.41
C GLY A 36 -9.43 2.67 15.07
N PHE A 37 -8.18 2.21 14.94
CA PHE A 37 -7.78 1.44 13.76
C PHE A 37 -8.58 0.14 13.61
N GLY A 38 -8.79 -0.60 14.72
CA GLY A 38 -9.61 -1.81 14.74
C GLY A 38 -11.06 -1.56 14.32
N ALA A 39 -11.68 -0.46 14.77
CA ALA A 39 -13.02 -0.06 14.37
C ALA A 39 -13.10 0.26 12.86
N ILE A 40 -12.11 0.98 12.32
CA ILE A 40 -12.02 1.25 10.88
C ILE A 40 -11.87 -0.05 10.09
N ALA A 41 -10.96 -0.94 10.51
CA ALA A 41 -10.74 -2.21 9.86
C ALA A 41 -12.00 -3.09 9.88
N LEU A 42 -12.72 -3.12 11.00
CA LEU A 42 -13.98 -3.84 11.14
C LEU A 42 -15.06 -3.25 10.22
N ALA A 43 -15.19 -1.92 10.16
CA ALA A 43 -16.15 -1.27 9.27
C ALA A 43 -15.87 -1.57 7.79
N VAL A 44 -14.59 -1.55 7.38
CA VAL A 44 -14.16 -1.97 6.05
C VAL A 44 -14.54 -3.43 5.78
N LEU A 45 -14.23 -4.33 6.71
CA LEU A 45 -14.52 -5.76 6.58
C LEU A 45 -16.02 -6.03 6.44
N VAL A 46 -16.85 -5.45 7.31
CA VAL A 46 -18.32 -5.58 7.27
C VAL A 46 -18.87 -5.06 5.95
N THR A 47 -18.35 -3.92 5.47
CA THR A 47 -18.75 -3.36 4.17
C THR A 47 -18.38 -4.29 3.02
N CYS A 48 -17.16 -4.84 3.01
CA CYS A 48 -16.71 -5.81 2.03
C CYS A 48 -17.58 -7.07 2.00
N ILE A 49 -17.87 -7.66 3.17
CA ILE A 49 -18.76 -8.82 3.29
C ILE A 49 -20.16 -8.50 2.75
N THR A 50 -20.71 -7.34 3.12
CA THR A 50 -22.03 -6.90 2.67
C THR A 50 -22.09 -6.74 1.14
N LEU A 51 -21.06 -6.12 0.55
CA LEU A 51 -20.97 -5.94 -0.90
C LEU A 51 -20.84 -7.27 -1.63
N LEU A 52 -20.00 -8.20 -1.14
CA LEU A 52 -19.85 -9.53 -1.72
C LEU A 52 -21.14 -10.36 -1.60
N ALA A 53 -21.82 -10.30 -0.45
CA ALA A 53 -23.09 -10.99 -0.24
C ALA A 53 -24.17 -10.52 -1.22
N ARG A 54 -24.19 -9.22 -1.55
CA ARG A 54 -25.13 -8.61 -2.52
C ARG A 54 -24.74 -8.82 -3.99
N SER A 55 -23.50 -9.19 -4.28
CA SER A 55 -22.95 -9.29 -5.64
C SER A 55 -22.96 -10.71 -6.21
N ARG A 56 -23.93 -11.54 -5.77
CA ARG A 56 -24.04 -12.95 -6.19
C ARG A 56 -24.51 -13.06 -7.65
N PRO A 57 -24.03 -14.06 -8.42
CA PRO A 57 -23.13 -15.14 -7.99
C PRO A 57 -21.66 -14.71 -7.88
N LEU A 58 -20.99 -15.16 -6.82
CA LEU A 58 -19.56 -14.93 -6.65
C LEU A 58 -18.74 -15.74 -7.68
N PRO A 59 -17.51 -15.30 -8.01
CA PRO A 59 -16.61 -16.11 -8.83
C PRO A 59 -16.41 -17.49 -8.20
N ARG A 60 -16.27 -18.52 -9.04
CA ARG A 60 -15.99 -19.88 -8.58
C ARG A 60 -14.63 -19.89 -7.85
N VAL A 61 -14.53 -20.66 -6.76
CA VAL A 61 -13.30 -20.83 -5.96
C VAL A 61 -12.10 -21.24 -6.82
N ARG A 62 -12.33 -21.95 -7.93
CA ARG A 62 -11.30 -22.32 -8.92
C ARG A 62 -10.56 -21.13 -9.57
N VAL A 63 -11.07 -19.91 -9.44
CA VAL A 63 -10.41 -18.69 -9.95
C VAL A 63 -9.32 -18.20 -8.97
N LEU A 64 -9.33 -18.65 -7.71
CA LEU A 64 -8.33 -18.24 -6.73
C LEU A 64 -6.98 -18.96 -6.99
N PRO A 65 -5.84 -18.27 -6.88
CA PRO A 65 -4.53 -18.89 -7.04
C PRO A 65 -4.32 -20.01 -6.02
N ILE A 66 -3.98 -21.22 -6.49
CA ILE A 66 -3.68 -22.37 -5.62
C ILE A 66 -2.62 -22.02 -4.55
N PRO A 67 -1.53 -21.28 -4.86
CA PRO A 67 -0.55 -20.91 -3.84
C PRO A 67 -1.15 -20.07 -2.71
N LEU A 68 -2.10 -19.19 -3.01
CA LEU A 68 -2.78 -18.37 -2.00
C LEU A 68 -3.62 -19.23 -1.07
N LEU A 69 -4.37 -20.18 -1.64
CA LEU A 69 -5.18 -21.12 -0.86
C LEU A 69 -4.30 -22.04 -0.02
N ALA A 70 -3.22 -22.56 -0.58
CA ALA A 70 -2.26 -23.41 0.13
C ALA A 70 -1.60 -22.66 1.30
N PHE A 71 -1.12 -21.43 1.07
CA PHE A 71 -0.54 -20.60 2.12
C PHE A 71 -1.56 -20.30 3.22
N THR A 72 -2.78 -19.92 2.85
CA THR A 72 -3.85 -19.64 3.83
C THR A 72 -4.21 -20.88 4.65
N GLY A 73 -4.27 -22.06 4.01
CA GLY A 73 -4.48 -23.33 4.69
C GLY A 73 -3.38 -23.65 5.69
N ILE A 74 -2.11 -23.49 5.29
CA ILE A 74 -0.96 -23.68 6.19
C ILE A 74 -1.01 -22.69 7.35
N ALA A 75 -1.33 -21.42 7.09
CA ALA A 75 -1.44 -20.41 8.12
C ALA A 75 -2.53 -20.75 9.16
N VAL A 76 -3.70 -21.23 8.73
CA VAL A 76 -4.77 -21.70 9.62
C VAL A 76 -4.33 -22.92 10.42
N LEU A 77 -3.74 -23.92 9.77
CA LEU A 77 -3.26 -25.13 10.42
C LEU A 77 -2.19 -24.80 11.47
N SER A 78 -1.38 -23.77 11.24
CA SER A 78 -0.31 -23.37 12.16
C SER A 78 -0.76 -23.01 13.56
N ILE A 79 -2.04 -22.67 13.74
CA ILE A 79 -2.63 -22.42 15.06
C ILE A 79 -2.55 -23.68 15.94
N ALA A 80 -2.63 -24.89 15.37
CA ALA A 80 -2.65 -26.13 16.13
C ALA A 80 -1.33 -26.39 16.89
N TRP A 81 -0.19 -26.05 16.26
CA TRP A 81 1.14 -26.24 16.85
C TRP A 81 1.78 -24.94 17.36
N SER A 82 1.09 -23.81 17.27
CA SER A 82 1.58 -22.53 17.78
C SER A 82 1.61 -22.49 19.31
N GLN A 83 2.70 -21.94 19.86
CA GLN A 83 2.81 -21.61 21.29
C GLN A 83 2.05 -20.32 21.65
N TYR A 84 1.67 -19.53 20.64
CA TYR A 84 0.94 -18.26 20.74
C TYR A 84 -0.39 -18.38 20.01
N ARG A 85 -1.23 -19.34 20.45
CA ARG A 85 -2.49 -19.68 19.78
C ARG A 85 -3.43 -18.47 19.57
N PRO A 86 -3.71 -17.63 20.58
CA PRO A 86 -4.62 -16.49 20.37
C PRO A 86 -4.02 -15.45 19.41
N GLU A 87 -2.72 -15.15 19.50
CA GLU A 87 -2.03 -14.23 18.59
C GLU A 87 -1.99 -14.77 17.16
N SER A 88 -1.79 -16.07 17.00
CA SER A 88 -1.82 -16.75 15.71
C SER A 88 -3.21 -16.71 15.08
N ALA A 89 -4.26 -16.94 15.89
CA ALA A 89 -5.63 -16.82 15.44
C ALA A 89 -5.97 -15.39 15.01
N LEU A 90 -5.49 -14.38 15.75
CA LEU A 90 -5.63 -12.97 15.36
C LEU A 90 -4.88 -12.67 14.05
N GLY A 91 -3.66 -13.17 13.87
CA GLY A 91 -2.90 -13.02 12.62
C GLY A 91 -3.63 -13.61 11.43
N VAL A 92 -4.19 -14.82 11.57
CA VAL A 92 -5.01 -15.47 10.55
C VAL A 92 -6.28 -14.67 10.27
N LEU A 93 -6.95 -14.14 11.28
CA LEU A 93 -8.14 -13.30 11.11
C LEU A 93 -7.83 -12.03 10.32
N ILE A 94 -6.71 -11.35 10.62
CA ILE A 94 -6.27 -10.13 9.92
C ILE A 94 -5.91 -10.46 8.45
N GLN A 95 -5.20 -11.56 8.22
CA GLN A 95 -4.87 -12.07 6.89
C GLN A 95 -6.14 -12.34 6.06
N LEU A 96 -7.12 -13.04 6.62
CA LEU A 96 -8.39 -13.34 5.97
C LEU A 96 -9.19 -12.07 5.69
N SER A 97 -9.23 -11.14 6.64
CA SER A 97 -9.91 -9.86 6.50
C SER A 97 -9.34 -9.03 5.33
N THR A 98 -8.01 -8.99 5.24
CA THR A 98 -7.30 -8.32 4.13
C THR A 98 -7.56 -9.02 2.80
N SER A 99 -7.61 -10.35 2.80
CA SER A 99 -7.93 -11.16 1.62
C SER A 99 -9.36 -10.94 1.12
N ILE A 100 -10.33 -10.80 2.04
CA ILE A 100 -11.72 -10.45 1.72
C ILE A 100 -11.81 -9.06 1.10
N ALA A 101 -11.06 -8.08 1.64
CA ALA A 101 -11.00 -6.75 1.07
C ALA A 101 -10.44 -6.77 -0.36
N ALA A 102 -9.32 -7.47 -0.59
CA ALA A 102 -8.73 -7.65 -1.91
C ALA A 102 -9.69 -8.35 -2.89
N LEU A 103 -10.35 -9.42 -2.46
CA LEU A 103 -11.35 -10.14 -3.24
C LEU A 103 -12.50 -9.21 -3.63
N THR A 104 -13.00 -8.41 -2.69
CA THR A 104 -14.07 -7.43 -2.94
C THR A 104 -13.67 -6.46 -4.06
N LEU A 105 -12.44 -5.92 -4.01
CA LEU A 105 -11.97 -5.01 -5.05
C LEU A 105 -11.87 -5.70 -6.41
N VAL A 106 -11.32 -6.92 -6.46
CA VAL A 106 -11.16 -7.68 -7.72
C VAL A 106 -12.49 -8.09 -8.33
N VAL A 107 -13.49 -8.42 -7.51
CA VAL A 107 -14.82 -8.85 -7.98
C VAL A 107 -15.64 -7.67 -8.49
N LEU A 108 -15.56 -6.51 -7.83
CA LEU A 108 -16.47 -5.39 -8.09
C LEU A 108 -15.88 -4.31 -8.99
N LEU A 109 -14.56 -4.24 -9.12
CA LEU A 109 -13.87 -3.23 -9.91
C LEU A 109 -13.12 -3.84 -11.08
N SER A 110 -13.05 -3.10 -12.18
CA SER A 110 -12.16 -3.44 -13.28
C SER A 110 -10.71 -3.21 -12.88
N TRP A 111 -9.78 -3.87 -13.58
CA TRP A 111 -8.35 -3.64 -13.41
C TRP A 111 -7.98 -2.15 -13.52
N SER A 112 -8.57 -1.44 -14.48
CA SER A 112 -8.36 0.01 -14.65
C SER A 112 -8.84 0.82 -13.45
N GLU A 113 -9.95 0.44 -12.82
CA GLU A 113 -10.46 1.11 -11.63
C GLU A 113 -9.59 0.85 -10.39
N ILE A 114 -9.07 -0.37 -10.25
CA ILE A 114 -8.13 -0.73 -9.18
C ILE A 114 -6.84 0.09 -9.32
N VAL A 115 -6.25 0.14 -10.51
CA VAL A 115 -5.03 0.94 -10.76
C VAL A 115 -5.27 2.43 -10.53
N GLN A 116 -6.44 2.95 -10.94
CA GLN A 116 -6.82 4.33 -10.64
C GLN A 116 -7.01 4.58 -9.14
N GLY A 117 -7.66 3.66 -8.43
CA GLY A 117 -7.85 3.71 -6.98
C GLY A 117 -6.51 3.71 -6.24
N LEU A 118 -5.60 2.81 -6.63
CA LEU A 118 -4.23 2.76 -6.11
C LEU A 118 -3.50 4.07 -6.38
N GLY A 119 -3.57 4.58 -7.61
CA GLY A 119 -3.01 5.88 -7.95
C GLY A 119 -3.59 7.02 -7.10
N ARG A 120 -4.88 7.02 -6.76
CA ARG A 120 -5.49 8.03 -5.87
C ARG A 120 -4.99 7.86 -4.43
N ALA A 121 -4.96 6.63 -3.92
CA ALA A 121 -4.50 6.32 -2.57
C ALA A 121 -3.05 6.75 -2.34
N LEU A 122 -2.14 6.42 -3.26
CA LEU A 122 -0.73 6.79 -3.17
C LEU A 122 -0.53 8.32 -3.20
N ARG A 123 -1.30 9.06 -4.00
CA ARG A 123 -1.27 10.54 -4.00
C ARG A 123 -1.73 11.11 -2.66
N ILE A 124 -2.81 10.55 -2.10
CA ILE A 124 -3.31 10.95 -0.78
C ILE A 124 -2.24 10.71 0.28
N ILE A 125 -1.64 9.51 0.34
CA ILE A 125 -0.64 9.18 1.35
C ILE A 125 0.61 10.06 1.21
N LEU A 126 1.14 10.24 0.00
CA LEU A 126 2.33 11.08 -0.23
C LEU A 126 2.05 12.55 0.05
N GLY A 127 0.91 13.06 -0.43
CA GLY A 127 0.50 14.44 -0.19
C GLY A 127 0.29 14.73 1.29
N LEU A 128 -0.43 13.86 1.99
CA LEU A 128 -0.62 13.96 3.45
C LEU A 128 0.70 13.82 4.19
N SER A 129 1.59 12.93 3.78
CA SER A 129 2.90 12.74 4.41
C SER A 129 3.76 13.99 4.34
N LEU A 130 3.87 14.62 3.16
CA LEU A 130 4.63 15.85 3.00
C LEU A 130 3.98 17.03 3.72
N ALA A 131 2.65 17.13 3.68
CA ALA A 131 1.92 18.17 4.41
C ALA A 131 2.08 18.02 5.92
N PHE A 132 2.03 16.79 6.43
CA PHE A 132 2.23 16.47 7.85
C PHE A 132 3.65 16.80 8.31
N GLU A 133 4.67 16.38 7.56
CA GLU A 133 6.07 16.70 7.86
C GLU A 133 6.33 18.21 7.81
N LEU A 134 5.77 18.92 6.83
CA LEU A 134 5.89 20.37 6.73
C LEU A 134 5.20 21.07 7.90
N PHE A 135 3.99 20.64 8.25
CA PHE A 135 3.26 21.18 9.39
C PHE A 135 4.04 20.98 10.70
N VAL A 136 4.56 19.78 10.93
CA VAL A 136 5.35 19.49 12.12
C VAL A 136 6.64 20.30 12.14
N ALA A 137 7.34 20.42 11.01
CA ALA A 137 8.60 21.16 10.96
C ALA A 137 8.42 22.69 11.16
N VAL A 138 7.32 23.27 10.67
CA VAL A 138 7.07 24.73 10.73
C VAL A 138 6.33 25.15 12.00
N VAL A 139 5.31 24.40 12.39
CA VAL A 139 4.36 24.76 13.46
C VAL A 139 4.72 24.09 14.78
N VAL A 140 4.89 22.77 14.79
CA VAL A 140 5.16 22.00 16.03
C VAL A 140 6.62 22.15 16.48
N ARG A 141 7.55 22.18 15.52
CA ARG A 141 9.01 22.35 15.72
C ARG A 141 9.62 21.35 16.71
N GLY A 142 9.07 20.14 16.74
CA GLY A 142 9.52 19.07 17.62
C GLY A 142 8.90 17.72 17.23
N PRO A 143 9.39 16.63 17.85
CA PRO A 143 8.87 15.29 17.57
C PRO A 143 7.42 15.17 18.04
N VAL A 144 6.60 14.48 17.24
CA VAL A 144 5.21 14.16 17.56
C VAL A 144 5.14 12.70 17.99
N MET A 145 4.67 12.47 19.22
CA MET A 145 4.39 11.12 19.72
C MET A 145 3.00 10.66 19.23
N PRO A 146 2.79 9.34 19.09
CA PRO A 146 1.46 8.80 18.81
C PRO A 146 0.45 9.24 19.88
N PHE A 147 -0.76 9.62 19.49
CA PHE A 147 -1.74 10.23 20.41
C PHE A 147 -2.32 9.26 21.44
N PHE A 148 -2.11 7.96 21.26
CA PHE A 148 -2.67 6.93 22.13
C PHE A 148 -1.77 6.59 23.32
N THR A 149 -0.54 7.09 23.38
CA THR A 149 0.38 6.74 24.46
C THR A 149 1.41 7.83 24.69
N ASP A 150 1.77 8.03 25.96
CA ASP A 150 2.90 8.87 26.35
C ASP A 150 4.04 7.96 26.80
N TYR A 151 5.09 7.90 25.97
CA TYR A 151 6.30 7.12 26.26
C TYR A 151 7.23 7.81 27.28
N GLY A 152 6.88 9.02 27.73
CA GLY A 152 7.62 9.82 28.69
C GLY A 152 8.83 10.54 28.08
N PRO A 153 9.50 11.40 28.87
CA PRO A 153 10.55 12.32 28.39
C PRO A 153 11.86 11.63 27.97
N ARG A 154 12.03 10.34 28.30
CA ARG A 154 13.23 9.54 27.92
C ARG A 154 12.93 8.50 26.84
N ALA A 155 11.79 8.63 26.16
CA ALA A 155 11.43 7.74 25.08
C ALA A 155 12.49 7.77 23.97
N PRO A 156 12.93 6.60 23.46
CA PRO A 156 13.75 6.56 22.26
C PRO A 156 13.07 7.31 21.12
N ALA A 157 13.83 8.09 20.36
CA ALA A 157 13.31 8.87 19.22
C ALA A 157 12.63 8.00 18.14
N ALA A 158 12.87 6.69 18.14
CA ALA A 158 12.22 5.71 17.27
C ALA A 158 10.74 5.50 17.58
N PHE A 159 10.26 5.88 18.77
CA PHE A 159 8.84 5.78 19.16
C PHE A 159 8.01 7.00 18.75
N ALA A 160 8.66 8.07 18.30
CA ALA A 160 7.96 9.22 17.74
C ALA A 160 7.31 8.83 16.40
N TRP A 161 6.06 9.25 16.21
CA TRP A 161 5.34 9.12 14.96
C TRP A 161 6.07 9.90 13.85
N THR A 162 6.43 11.14 14.11
CA THR A 162 7.38 11.88 13.27
C THR A 162 8.37 12.64 14.13
N ARG A 163 9.60 12.77 13.64
CA ARG A 163 10.65 13.56 14.28
C ARG A 163 10.70 15.02 13.83
N GLY A 164 9.92 15.40 12.80
CA GLY A 164 9.88 16.79 12.31
C GLY A 164 11.16 17.25 11.62
N GLU A 165 11.95 16.31 11.10
CA GLU A 165 13.33 16.56 10.62
C GLU A 165 13.40 17.08 9.17
N LEU A 166 12.27 17.53 8.61
CA LEU A 166 12.19 17.97 7.21
C LEU A 166 13.13 19.15 6.91
N LEU A 167 13.26 20.11 7.85
CA LEU A 167 14.08 21.32 7.68
C LEU A 167 15.51 21.17 8.22
N SER A 168 15.77 20.18 9.06
CA SER A 168 17.08 19.86 9.64
C SER A 168 17.89 18.88 8.77
N GLY A 169 17.31 18.36 7.69
CA GLY A 169 17.97 17.44 6.77
C GLY A 169 17.96 15.98 7.22
N GLY A 170 17.15 15.64 8.22
CA GLY A 170 16.96 14.25 8.64
C GLY A 170 15.96 13.51 7.76
N ARG A 171 15.73 12.23 8.11
CA ARG A 171 14.84 11.34 7.37
C ARG A 171 13.38 11.58 7.74
N ILE A 172 12.54 11.86 6.74
CA ILE A 172 11.10 12.02 6.94
C ILE A 172 10.40 10.67 7.11
N GLN A 173 9.34 10.65 7.90
CA GLN A 173 8.54 9.46 8.22
C GLN A 173 7.11 9.56 7.64
N GLY A 174 6.60 10.78 7.46
CA GLY A 174 5.27 11.06 6.96
C GLY A 174 4.17 10.59 7.90
N VAL A 175 2.94 10.56 7.40
CA VAL A 175 1.79 10.09 8.19
C VAL A 175 1.86 8.59 8.50
N VAL A 176 2.70 7.85 7.78
CA VAL A 176 2.91 6.41 7.98
C VAL A 176 3.81 6.15 9.19
N GLY A 177 4.55 7.15 9.67
CA GLY A 177 5.39 7.02 10.86
C GLY A 177 6.69 6.26 10.68
N ASN A 178 7.01 5.83 9.47
CA ASN A 178 8.24 5.10 9.19
C ASN A 178 8.81 5.47 7.82
N ALA A 179 10.06 5.92 7.83
CA ALA A 179 10.77 6.35 6.62
C ALA A 179 10.88 5.24 5.57
N ASN A 180 11.06 3.98 5.99
CA ASN A 180 11.17 2.84 5.06
C ASN A 180 9.80 2.51 4.43
N LEU A 181 8.72 2.58 5.21
CA LEU A 181 7.36 2.33 4.71
C LEU A 181 6.93 3.45 3.75
N LEU A 182 7.18 4.72 4.12
CA LEU A 182 6.93 5.86 3.26
C LEU A 182 7.74 5.79 1.96
N ALA A 183 9.01 5.39 2.05
CA ALA A 183 9.85 5.17 0.87
C ALA A 183 9.26 4.08 -0.04
N MET A 184 8.77 2.97 0.51
CA MET A 184 8.15 1.91 -0.28
C MET A 184 6.84 2.39 -0.95
N VAL A 185 6.02 3.17 -0.24
CA VAL A 185 4.84 3.83 -0.81
C VAL A 185 5.23 4.79 -1.94
N ALA A 186 6.31 5.55 -1.78
CA ALA A 186 6.82 6.45 -2.81
C ALA A 186 7.35 5.71 -4.04
N LEU A 187 8.05 4.57 -3.86
CA LEU A 187 8.47 3.70 -4.95
C LEU A 187 7.27 3.12 -5.72
N LEU A 188 6.27 2.59 -5.01
CA LEU A 188 5.03 2.13 -5.64
C LEU A 188 4.30 3.26 -6.37
N GLY A 189 4.28 4.46 -5.76
CA GLY A 189 3.79 5.69 -6.37
C GLY A 189 4.49 5.99 -7.68
N LEU A 190 5.82 6.01 -7.67
CA LEU A 190 6.66 6.27 -8.85
C LEU A 190 6.34 5.30 -9.99
N ILE A 191 6.22 3.99 -9.71
CA ILE A 191 5.85 2.97 -10.70
C ILE A 191 4.45 3.28 -11.26
N VAL A 192 3.47 3.44 -10.37
CA VAL A 192 2.05 3.62 -10.74
C VAL A 192 1.83 4.93 -11.51
N PHE A 193 2.50 6.01 -11.14
CA PHE A 193 2.41 7.31 -11.83
C PHE A 193 3.11 7.29 -13.19
N SER A 194 4.27 6.62 -13.28
CA SER A 194 4.99 6.43 -14.55
C SER A 194 4.17 5.60 -15.54
N LEU A 195 3.51 4.53 -15.07
CA LEU A 195 2.60 3.74 -15.90
C LEU A 195 1.38 4.54 -16.35
N GLN A 196 0.77 5.34 -15.46
CA GLN A 196 -0.34 6.23 -15.83
C GLN A 196 0.08 7.31 -16.84
N TYR A 197 1.30 7.85 -16.70
CA TYR A 197 1.88 8.79 -17.65
C TYR A 197 2.04 8.15 -19.04
N ALA A 198 2.66 6.96 -19.09
CA ALA A 198 2.87 6.21 -20.32
C ALA A 198 1.54 5.80 -20.99
N ALA A 199 0.56 5.37 -20.19
CA ALA A 199 -0.76 4.97 -20.66
C ALA A 199 -1.70 6.15 -20.99
N ARG A 200 -1.28 7.40 -20.73
CA ARG A 200 -2.07 8.62 -20.90
C ARG A 200 -3.44 8.58 -20.22
N THR A 201 -3.53 7.90 -19.08
CA THR A 201 -4.79 7.74 -18.32
C THR A 201 -5.10 8.94 -17.42
N VAL A 202 -4.12 9.84 -17.22
CA VAL A 202 -4.24 11.09 -16.47
C VAL A 202 -3.58 12.24 -17.24
N ARG A 203 -3.88 13.48 -16.86
CA ARG A 203 -3.23 14.67 -17.45
C ARG A 203 -1.73 14.60 -17.25
N ARG A 204 -0.96 14.92 -18.29
CA ARG A 204 0.52 14.86 -18.27
C ARG A 204 1.11 15.67 -17.13
N ARG A 205 0.61 16.89 -16.90
CA ARG A 205 1.06 17.78 -15.82
C ARG A 205 0.88 17.13 -14.45
N ASP A 206 -0.30 16.56 -14.19
CA ASP A 206 -0.59 15.89 -12.92
C ASP A 206 0.32 14.67 -12.70
N ALA A 207 0.53 13.86 -13.74
CA ALA A 207 1.44 12.71 -13.64
C ALA A 207 2.89 13.13 -13.36
N VAL A 208 3.41 14.12 -14.09
CA VAL A 208 4.78 14.63 -13.88
C VAL A 208 4.94 15.20 -12.48
N LEU A 209 3.97 15.99 -12.01
CA LEU A 209 3.99 16.54 -10.64
C LEU A 209 4.12 15.41 -9.60
N TRP A 210 3.27 14.38 -9.70
CA TRP A 210 3.28 13.29 -8.73
C TRP A 210 4.49 12.36 -8.85
N ILE A 211 5.09 12.25 -10.03
CA ILE A 211 6.40 11.59 -10.21
C ILE A 211 7.48 12.38 -9.47
N LEU A 212 7.52 13.71 -9.62
CA LEU A 212 8.47 14.56 -8.91
C LEU A 212 8.27 14.50 -7.40
N VAL A 213 7.02 14.51 -6.93
CA VAL A 213 6.68 14.31 -5.52
C VAL A 213 7.18 12.96 -5.01
N ALA A 214 6.94 11.87 -5.75
CA ALA A 214 7.43 10.55 -5.35
C ALA A 214 8.96 10.48 -5.30
N LEU A 215 9.66 11.06 -6.27
CA LEU A 215 11.12 11.14 -6.29
C LEU A 215 11.64 11.97 -5.10
N LEU A 216 11.03 13.13 -4.83
CA LEU A 216 11.35 13.96 -3.68
C LEU A 216 11.17 13.17 -2.38
N THR A 217 10.02 12.51 -2.18
CA THR A 217 9.78 11.67 -0.99
C THR A 217 10.82 10.55 -0.86
N LEU A 218 11.18 9.88 -1.95
CA LEU A 218 12.24 8.85 -1.94
C LEU A 218 13.59 9.41 -1.48
N THR A 219 13.97 10.60 -1.95
CA THR A 219 15.22 11.23 -1.52
C THR A 219 15.19 11.63 -0.04
N LEU A 220 14.09 12.23 0.42
CA LEU A 220 13.94 12.71 1.80
C LEU A 220 13.81 11.58 2.83
N THR A 221 13.33 10.40 2.43
CA THR A 221 13.22 9.25 3.33
C THR A 221 14.55 8.55 3.59
N GLY A 222 15.55 8.72 2.71
CA GLY A 222 16.91 8.20 2.88
C GLY A 222 16.98 6.68 3.17
N SER A 223 16.10 5.88 2.56
CA SER A 223 16.04 4.43 2.80
C SER A 223 16.95 3.63 1.85
N SER A 224 18.04 3.05 2.36
CA SER A 224 18.96 2.23 1.57
C SER A 224 18.30 0.98 1.00
N THR A 225 17.40 0.32 1.75
CA THR A 225 16.69 -0.87 1.27
C THR A 225 15.78 -0.55 0.09
N VAL A 226 15.13 0.61 0.11
CA VAL A 226 14.24 1.04 -0.99
C VAL A 226 15.05 1.55 -2.17
N LEU A 227 16.25 2.10 -1.96
CA LEU A 227 17.17 2.41 -3.06
C LEU A 227 17.55 1.15 -3.84
N VAL A 228 17.91 0.07 -3.15
CA VAL A 228 18.19 -1.23 -3.80
C VAL A 228 16.94 -1.74 -4.54
N ALA A 229 15.77 -1.67 -3.90
CA ALA A 229 14.50 -2.08 -4.54
C ALA A 229 14.18 -1.24 -5.78
N LEU A 230 14.45 0.07 -5.77
CA LEU A 230 14.28 0.97 -6.92
C LEU A 230 15.20 0.57 -8.07
N ILE A 231 16.48 0.30 -7.79
CA ILE A 231 17.46 -0.15 -8.79
C ILE A 231 16.97 -1.46 -9.42
N MET A 232 16.62 -2.45 -8.61
CA MET A 232 16.13 -3.75 -9.09
C MET A 232 14.84 -3.61 -9.89
N THR A 233 13.92 -2.76 -9.45
CA THR A 233 12.69 -2.45 -10.20
C THR A 233 13.01 -1.83 -11.55
N GLY A 234 14.00 -0.94 -11.61
CA GLY A 234 14.49 -0.34 -12.86
C GLY A 234 15.07 -1.38 -13.82
N VAL A 235 15.87 -2.32 -13.30
CA VAL A 235 16.39 -3.45 -14.09
C VAL A 235 15.25 -4.30 -14.64
N VAL A 236 14.29 -4.70 -13.80
CA VAL A 236 13.12 -5.49 -14.23
C VAL A 236 12.29 -4.72 -15.27
N ALA A 237 12.09 -3.41 -15.09
CA ALA A 237 11.39 -2.59 -16.06
C ALA A 237 12.12 -2.52 -17.40
N ALA A 238 13.43 -2.36 -17.40
CA ALA A 238 14.25 -2.36 -18.62
C ALA A 238 14.14 -3.71 -19.34
N LEU A 239 14.28 -4.82 -18.61
CA LEU A 239 14.12 -6.17 -19.16
C LEU A 239 12.71 -6.38 -19.73
N ALA A 240 11.67 -5.92 -19.04
CA ALA A 240 10.30 -5.99 -19.53
C ALA A 240 10.10 -5.18 -20.82
N LEU A 241 10.70 -3.99 -20.93
CA LEU A 241 10.66 -3.16 -22.14
C LEU A 241 11.40 -3.81 -23.31
N VAL A 242 12.55 -4.44 -23.06
CA VAL A 242 13.28 -5.22 -24.07
C VAL A 242 12.46 -6.43 -24.50
N ALA A 243 11.90 -7.18 -23.54
CA ALA A 243 11.04 -8.35 -23.79
C ALA A 243 9.82 -8.01 -24.67
N ARG A 244 9.29 -6.78 -24.58
CA ARG A 244 8.20 -6.32 -25.44
C ARG A 244 8.63 -6.14 -26.90
N ARG A 245 9.91 -5.88 -27.17
CA ARG A 245 10.46 -5.70 -28.53
C ARG A 245 10.91 -7.00 -29.19
N VAL A 246 11.14 -8.06 -28.41
CA VAL A 246 11.56 -9.37 -28.93
C VAL A 246 10.39 -10.37 -29.02
N GLY A 247 10.48 -11.28 -30.00
CA GLY A 247 9.53 -12.40 -30.19
C GLY A 247 9.60 -13.43 -29.05
N ILE A 248 8.68 -14.41 -29.06
CA ILE A 248 8.51 -15.41 -27.99
C ILE A 248 9.81 -16.12 -27.58
N ARG A 249 10.68 -16.49 -28.53
CA ARG A 249 11.98 -17.13 -28.25
C ARG A 249 12.93 -16.21 -27.48
N GLY A 250 12.97 -14.91 -27.80
CA GLY A 250 13.78 -13.92 -27.09
C GLY A 250 13.27 -13.66 -25.66
N ARG A 251 11.96 -13.75 -25.43
CA ARG A 251 11.36 -13.66 -24.09
C ARG A 251 11.75 -14.83 -23.20
N LEU A 252 11.80 -16.04 -23.75
CA LEU A 252 12.22 -17.25 -23.03
C LEU A 252 13.71 -17.21 -22.66
N VAL A 253 14.58 -16.71 -23.56
CA VAL A 253 16.01 -16.51 -23.25
C VAL A 253 16.20 -15.47 -22.15
N LEU A 254 15.46 -14.35 -22.20
CA LEU A 254 15.48 -13.34 -21.13
C LEU A 254 14.98 -13.92 -19.79
N ALA A 255 13.89 -14.68 -19.79
CA ALA A 255 13.36 -15.32 -18.59
C ALA A 255 14.33 -16.37 -18.01
N GLY A 256 14.97 -17.16 -18.87
CA GLY A 256 15.99 -18.14 -18.48
C GLY A 256 17.26 -17.48 -17.92
N GLY A 257 17.72 -16.39 -18.52
CA GLY A 257 18.87 -15.62 -18.02
C GLY A 257 18.63 -15.00 -16.64
N VAL A 258 17.41 -14.52 -16.38
CA VAL A 258 17.02 -14.00 -15.05
C VAL A 258 16.93 -15.12 -14.01
N ALA A 259 16.44 -16.30 -14.38
CA ALA A 259 16.35 -17.45 -13.47
C ALA A 259 17.72 -18.06 -13.12
N VAL A 260 18.73 -17.94 -13.99
CA VAL A 260 20.11 -18.40 -13.73
C VAL A 260 20.90 -17.37 -12.92
N ALA A 261 20.53 -16.09 -13.00
CA ALA A 261 21.18 -15.01 -12.26
C ALA A 261 20.60 -14.77 -10.86
N ALA A 262 19.47 -15.40 -10.52
CA ALA A 262 18.79 -15.33 -9.22
C ALA A 262 19.13 -16.54 -8.35
#